data_AF-E9HM50-F1
#
_entry.id   AF-E9HM50-F1
#
_cell.length_a   1.000
_cell.length_b   1.000
_cell.length_c   1.000
_cell.angle_alpha   90.00
_cell.angle_beta   90.00
_cell.angle_gamma   90.00
#
_symmetry.space_group_name_H-M   'P 1'
#
loop_
_entity.id
_entity.type
_entity.pdbx_description
1 polymer ?
#
loop_
_entity_poly.entity_id
_entity_poly.type
_entity_poly.pdbx_seq_one_letter_code
_entity_poly.pdbx_strand_id
1 'polypeptide(L)'
;MLTNLVQEAGLSSATERSSARLLFTVRSICELYVSVVPEYHRDALEKLPFHAAVAHNNGMYLAHSILTLGTGHLIKLVQQNAVPLMDLVGKFRQLAAHIFLEHMKRQRDQLLAILKEAGFNRLESESKLPASVEKAGRQVLHQLRNLQKIWQPVLPLEVYLRAIGTLSNSVLEELLLRITTMEDIPAAAALQLADQCQNFTNTLPLLFGSVNDEEPEDKTEMVALVLQHIHLWARFEELRHLLGAGLRDIEGRWSSGKGPLAAHFAADEVKQMIRALFQNTDHRAATLSRIK
;
A
#
# COMPACT_ATOMS: atom_id res chain seq x y z
N MET A 1 -7.00 -32.53 -1.83
CA MET A 1 -6.50 -33.37 -2.94
C MET A 1 -4.99 -33.61 -2.84
N LEU A 2 -4.13 -32.59 -2.97
CA LEU A 2 -2.66 -32.77 -2.88
C LEU A 2 -2.21 -33.45 -1.59
N THR A 3 -2.74 -33.02 -0.44
CA THR A 3 -2.46 -33.63 0.86
C THR A 3 -2.85 -35.10 0.91
N ASN A 4 -4.00 -35.47 0.34
CA ASN A 4 -4.48 -36.85 0.32
C ASN A 4 -3.58 -37.73 -0.56
N LEU A 5 -3.18 -37.23 -1.75
CA LEU A 5 -2.28 -37.95 -2.65
C LEU A 5 -0.90 -38.20 -2.02
N VAL A 6 -0.40 -37.22 -1.27
CA VAL A 6 0.87 -37.36 -0.55
C VAL A 6 0.74 -38.28 0.65
N GLN A 7 -0.35 -38.21 1.41
CA GLN A 7 -0.62 -39.15 2.50
C GLN A 7 -0.75 -40.59 2.00
N GLU A 8 -1.45 -40.80 0.87
CA GLU A 8 -1.61 -42.10 0.23
C GLU A 8 -0.28 -42.65 -0.29
N ALA A 9 0.59 -41.79 -0.84
CA ALA A 9 1.96 -42.16 -1.21
C ALA A 9 2.81 -42.60 -0.01
N GLY A 10 2.49 -42.09 1.19
CA GLY A 10 3.18 -42.40 2.45
C GLY A 10 2.56 -43.52 3.28
N LEU A 11 1.54 -44.22 2.78
CA LEU A 11 0.97 -45.38 3.46
C LEU A 11 1.88 -46.60 3.33
N SER A 12 2.11 -47.32 4.43
CA SER A 12 2.95 -48.53 4.46
C SER A 12 2.43 -49.69 3.58
N SER A 13 1.18 -49.60 3.10
CA SER A 13 0.55 -50.56 2.19
C SER A 13 0.79 -50.26 0.70
N ALA A 14 1.33 -49.09 0.37
CA ALA A 14 1.61 -48.71 -1.01
C ALA A 14 2.89 -49.39 -1.52
N THR A 15 2.87 -49.89 -2.76
CA THR A 15 4.10 -50.37 -3.41
C THR A 15 5.01 -49.18 -3.73
N GLU A 16 6.33 -49.39 -3.68
CA GLU A 16 7.33 -48.36 -3.99
C GLU A 16 7.06 -47.67 -5.34
N ARG A 17 6.66 -48.45 -6.36
CA ARG A 17 6.29 -47.95 -7.69
C ARG A 17 5.01 -47.09 -7.68
N SER A 18 4.02 -47.44 -6.86
CA SER A 18 2.79 -46.64 -6.70
C SER A 18 3.09 -45.32 -5.98
N SER A 19 3.87 -45.36 -4.90
CA SER A 19 4.30 -44.16 -4.17
C SER A 19 5.09 -43.20 -5.05
N ALA A 20 6.04 -43.71 -5.85
CA ALA A 20 6.79 -42.92 -6.81
C ALA A 20 5.87 -42.19 -7.81
N ARG A 21 4.93 -42.92 -8.43
CA ARG A 21 3.97 -42.36 -9.40
C ARG A 21 3.10 -41.26 -8.78
N LEU A 22 2.63 -41.45 -7.55
CA LEU A 22 1.85 -40.45 -6.84
C LEU A 22 2.68 -39.18 -6.57
N LEU A 23 3.94 -39.31 -6.15
CA LEU A 23 4.85 -38.18 -5.95
C LEU A 23 5.13 -37.40 -7.26
N PHE A 24 5.38 -38.11 -8.36
CA PHE A 24 5.53 -37.48 -9.69
C PHE A 24 4.24 -36.79 -10.15
N THR A 25 3.07 -37.37 -9.87
CA THR A 25 1.78 -36.78 -10.20
C THR A 25 1.56 -35.49 -9.41
N VAL A 26 1.83 -35.50 -8.10
CA VAL A 26 1.77 -34.31 -7.24
C VAL A 26 2.69 -33.21 -7.77
N ARG A 27 3.95 -33.54 -8.10
CA ARG A 27 4.88 -32.59 -8.70
C ARG A 27 4.33 -32.01 -10.01
N SER A 28 3.85 -32.86 -10.91
CA SER A 28 3.32 -32.44 -12.21
C SER A 28 2.12 -31.50 -12.07
N ILE A 29 1.21 -31.78 -11.12
CA ILE A 29 0.08 -30.89 -10.82
C ILE A 29 0.58 -29.52 -10.31
N CYS A 30 1.58 -29.51 -9.44
CA CYS A 30 2.16 -28.28 -8.93
C CYS A 30 2.85 -27.45 -10.03
N GLU A 31 3.65 -28.09 -10.88
CA GLU A 31 4.33 -27.43 -12.00
C GLU A 31 3.33 -26.89 -13.03
N LEU A 32 2.25 -27.64 -13.29
CA LEU A 32 1.16 -27.19 -14.14
C LEU A 32 0.46 -25.96 -13.54
N TYR A 33 0.17 -25.96 -12.24
CA TYR A 33 -0.42 -24.79 -11.57
C TYR A 33 0.47 -23.55 -11.74
N VAL A 34 1.77 -23.68 -11.45
CA VAL A 34 2.73 -22.58 -11.54
C VAL A 34 2.80 -21.99 -12.95
N SER A 35 2.65 -22.84 -13.97
CA SER A 35 2.76 -22.43 -15.38
C SER A 35 1.45 -21.91 -15.95
N VAL A 36 0.32 -22.51 -15.60
CA VAL A 36 -0.98 -22.26 -16.26
C VAL A 36 -1.76 -21.14 -15.58
N VAL A 37 -1.76 -21.04 -14.24
CA VAL A 37 -2.55 -20.05 -13.52
C VAL A 37 -2.25 -18.61 -13.95
N PRO A 38 -0.98 -18.15 -13.97
CA PRO A 38 -0.66 -16.78 -14.42
C PRO A 38 -1.04 -16.51 -15.88
N GLU A 39 -1.03 -17.52 -16.75
CA GLU A 39 -1.34 -17.35 -18.17
C GLU A 39 -2.85 -17.37 -18.43
N TYR A 40 -3.53 -18.40 -17.93
CA TYR A 40 -4.95 -18.61 -18.17
C TYR A 40 -5.81 -17.56 -17.46
N HIS A 41 -5.43 -17.15 -16.25
CA HIS A 41 -6.16 -16.14 -15.48
C HIS A 41 -5.58 -14.74 -15.60
N ARG A 42 -4.69 -14.47 -16.57
CA ARG A 42 -3.96 -13.20 -16.69
C ARG A 42 -4.87 -11.98 -16.52
N ASP A 43 -5.93 -11.88 -17.32
CA ASP A 43 -6.87 -10.75 -17.28
C ASP A 43 -7.51 -10.55 -15.89
N ALA A 44 -7.91 -11.65 -15.24
CA ALA A 44 -8.53 -11.60 -13.92
C ALA A 44 -7.51 -11.19 -12.84
N LEU A 45 -6.28 -11.72 -12.90
CA LEU A 45 -5.20 -11.38 -11.98
C LEU A 45 -4.78 -9.91 -12.12
N GLU A 46 -4.80 -9.38 -13.34
CA GLU A 46 -4.44 -7.98 -13.59
C GLU A 46 -5.55 -7.01 -13.17
N LYS A 47 -6.82 -7.33 -13.45
CA LYS A 47 -7.94 -6.38 -13.32
C LYS A 47 -8.71 -6.50 -12.00
N LEU A 48 -8.74 -7.68 -11.38
CA LEU A 48 -9.63 -7.96 -10.24
C LEU A 48 -8.82 -8.12 -8.94
N PRO A 49 -8.93 -7.17 -7.98
CA PRO A 49 -8.15 -7.21 -6.74
C PRO A 49 -8.34 -8.48 -5.90
N PHE A 50 -9.56 -9.04 -5.92
CA PHE A 50 -9.87 -10.29 -5.22
C PHE A 50 -9.07 -11.46 -5.77
N HIS A 51 -8.98 -11.58 -7.09
CA HIS A 51 -8.31 -12.72 -7.73
C HIS A 51 -6.81 -12.70 -7.51
N ALA A 52 -6.19 -11.51 -7.56
CA ALA A 52 -4.77 -11.35 -7.23
C ALA A 52 -4.47 -11.74 -5.76
N ALA A 53 -5.32 -11.30 -4.82
CA ALA A 53 -5.17 -11.64 -3.39
C ALA A 53 -5.36 -13.14 -3.12
N VAL A 54 -6.35 -13.77 -3.75
CA VAL A 54 -6.58 -15.22 -3.65
C VAL A 54 -5.42 -16.00 -4.26
N ALA A 55 -4.92 -15.60 -5.43
CA ALA A 55 -3.78 -16.25 -6.06
C ALA A 55 -2.51 -16.16 -5.20
N HIS A 56 -2.26 -15.00 -4.59
CA HIS A 56 -1.18 -14.83 -3.62
C HIS A 56 -1.32 -15.82 -2.45
N ASN A 57 -2.47 -15.84 -1.81
CA ASN A 57 -2.71 -16.70 -0.66
C ASN A 57 -2.64 -18.18 -1.00
N ASN A 58 -3.22 -18.58 -2.12
CA ASN A 58 -3.18 -19.96 -2.58
C ASN A 58 -1.74 -20.39 -2.83
N GLY A 59 -0.92 -19.56 -3.50
CA GLY A 59 0.49 -19.89 -3.70
C GLY A 59 1.28 -19.97 -2.39
N MET A 60 1.04 -19.06 -1.44
CA MET A 60 1.67 -19.13 -0.11
C MET A 60 1.23 -20.36 0.68
N TYR A 61 -0.06 -20.71 0.63
CA TYR A 61 -0.62 -21.89 1.28
C TYR A 61 -0.08 -23.19 0.67
N LEU A 62 0.02 -23.27 -0.65
CA LEU A 62 0.60 -24.42 -1.35
C LEU A 62 2.08 -24.58 -1.02
N ALA A 63 2.84 -23.47 -0.98
CA ALA A 63 4.23 -23.48 -0.54
C ALA A 63 4.37 -23.98 0.90
N HIS A 64 3.53 -23.49 1.81
CA HIS A 64 3.52 -23.95 3.20
C HIS A 64 3.14 -25.43 3.31
N SER A 65 2.11 -25.85 2.57
CA SER A 65 1.69 -27.25 2.52
C SER A 65 2.86 -28.13 2.12
N ILE A 66 3.57 -27.81 1.03
CA ILE A 66 4.75 -28.58 0.60
C ILE A 66 5.82 -28.69 1.69
N LEU A 67 6.05 -27.63 2.48
CA LEU A 67 6.99 -27.66 3.60
C LEU A 67 6.53 -28.58 4.74
N THR A 68 5.22 -28.67 4.98
CA THR A 68 4.63 -29.44 6.10
C THR A 68 4.16 -30.84 5.71
N LEU A 69 4.23 -31.19 4.42
CA LEU A 69 3.90 -32.53 3.91
C LEU A 69 4.85 -33.64 4.43
N GLY A 70 6.03 -33.30 4.95
CA GLY A 70 7.04 -34.29 5.34
C GLY A 70 6.78 -34.97 6.68
N THR A 71 6.32 -36.22 6.67
CA THR A 71 6.62 -37.19 7.73
C THR A 71 8.00 -37.82 7.47
N GLY A 72 8.64 -38.42 8.49
CA GLY A 72 9.92 -39.11 8.32
C GLY A 72 9.92 -40.20 7.23
N HIS A 73 8.75 -40.77 6.92
CA HIS A 73 8.58 -41.77 5.87
C HIS A 73 8.51 -41.14 4.47
N LEU A 74 7.81 -40.00 4.31
CA LEU A 74 7.75 -39.28 3.03
C LEU A 74 9.10 -38.70 2.60
N ILE A 75 9.91 -38.24 3.57
CA ILE A 75 11.28 -37.80 3.31
C ILE A 75 12.11 -38.95 2.72
N LYS A 76 12.00 -40.16 3.28
CA LYS A 76 12.70 -41.34 2.76
C LYS A 76 12.24 -41.71 1.35
N LEU A 77 10.93 -41.70 1.08
CA LEU A 77 10.40 -41.99 -0.25
C LEU A 77 10.82 -40.97 -1.30
N VAL A 78 10.84 -39.68 -0.95
CA VAL A 78 11.33 -38.60 -1.82
C VAL A 78 12.82 -38.77 -2.14
N GLN A 79 13.63 -39.13 -1.14
CA GLN A 79 15.07 -39.40 -1.31
C GLN A 79 15.30 -40.63 -2.19
N GLN A 80 14.57 -41.72 -1.96
CA GLN A 80 14.68 -42.98 -2.72
C GLN A 80 14.28 -42.81 -4.19
N ASN A 81 13.26 -42.00 -4.46
CA ASN A 81 12.73 -41.80 -5.82
C ASN A 81 13.32 -40.56 -6.53
N ALA A 82 14.22 -39.83 -5.89
CA ALA A 82 14.86 -38.61 -6.42
C ALA A 82 13.86 -37.57 -6.98
N VAL A 83 12.71 -37.36 -6.31
CA VAL A 83 11.68 -36.38 -6.73
C VAL A 83 11.72 -35.14 -5.82
N PRO A 84 12.47 -34.08 -6.16
CA PRO A 84 12.75 -32.99 -5.21
C PRO A 84 11.53 -32.10 -5.04
N LEU A 85 10.64 -32.27 -4.05
CA LEU A 85 9.47 -31.37 -3.92
C LEU A 85 9.79 -29.97 -3.38
N MET A 86 10.96 -29.79 -2.76
CA MET A 86 11.32 -28.57 -2.05
C MET A 86 11.60 -27.37 -2.97
N ASP A 87 12.01 -27.60 -4.22
CA ASP A 87 12.22 -26.52 -5.20
C ASP A 87 10.90 -25.81 -5.54
N LEU A 88 9.78 -26.53 -5.50
CA LEU A 88 8.44 -25.99 -5.76
C LEU A 88 8.02 -24.94 -4.74
N VAL A 89 8.50 -25.02 -3.49
CA VAL A 89 8.21 -24.03 -2.44
C VAL A 89 8.67 -22.64 -2.91
N GLY A 90 9.89 -22.57 -3.46
CA GLY A 90 10.44 -21.34 -4.01
C GLY A 90 9.61 -20.83 -5.18
N LYS A 91 9.26 -21.71 -6.12
CA LYS A 91 8.45 -21.37 -7.31
C LYS A 91 7.07 -20.82 -6.94
N PHE A 92 6.36 -21.44 -6.00
CA PHE A 92 5.05 -20.96 -5.54
C PHE A 92 5.13 -19.61 -4.83
N ARG A 93 6.11 -19.42 -3.93
CA ARG A 93 6.29 -18.13 -3.24
C ARG A 93 6.63 -17.01 -4.21
N GLN A 94 7.54 -17.28 -5.15
CA GLN A 94 7.93 -16.31 -6.18
C GLN A 94 6.75 -15.95 -7.08
N LEU A 95 5.99 -16.94 -7.54
CA LEU A 95 4.79 -16.71 -8.35
C LEU A 95 3.75 -15.88 -7.60
N ALA A 96 3.40 -16.30 -6.37
CA ALA A 96 2.42 -15.60 -5.53
C ALA A 96 2.81 -14.14 -5.29
N ALA A 97 4.07 -13.90 -4.90
CA ALA A 97 4.58 -12.57 -4.67
C ALA A 97 4.59 -11.75 -5.97
N HIS A 98 5.01 -12.33 -7.09
CA HIS A 98 5.04 -11.65 -8.38
C HIS A 98 3.65 -11.20 -8.81
N ILE A 99 2.65 -12.10 -8.79
CA ILE A 99 1.26 -11.78 -9.14
C ILE A 99 0.75 -10.61 -8.30
N PHE A 100 0.92 -10.67 -6.98
CA PHE A 100 0.40 -9.65 -6.09
C PHE A 100 1.13 -8.31 -6.23
N LEU A 101 2.46 -8.32 -6.36
CA LEU A 101 3.26 -7.11 -6.54
C LEU A 101 2.93 -6.42 -7.87
N GLU A 102 2.73 -7.20 -8.94
CA GLU A 102 2.30 -6.67 -10.22
C GLU A 102 0.89 -6.05 -10.15
N HIS A 103 -0.02 -6.67 -9.41
CA HIS A 103 -1.34 -6.09 -9.16
C HIS A 103 -1.24 -4.80 -8.32
N MET A 104 -0.41 -4.78 -7.28
CA MET A 104 -0.14 -3.62 -6.43
C MET A 104 0.41 -2.43 -7.23
N LYS A 105 1.33 -2.67 -8.16
CA LYS A 105 1.84 -1.63 -9.07
C LYS A 105 0.72 -1.02 -9.91
N ARG A 106 -0.17 -1.85 -10.48
CA ARG A 106 -1.32 -1.35 -11.25
C ARG A 106 -2.27 -0.52 -10.38
N GLN A 107 -2.59 -0.98 -9.16
CA GLN A 107 -3.42 -0.21 -8.22
C GLN A 107 -2.79 1.15 -7.89
N ARG A 108 -1.49 1.17 -7.59
CA ARG A 108 -0.75 2.41 -7.39
C ARG A 108 -0.87 3.32 -8.61
N ASP A 109 -0.58 2.82 -9.80
CA ASP A 109 -0.55 3.63 -11.02
C ASP A 109 -1.94 4.21 -11.34
N GLN A 110 -3.01 3.47 -11.06
CA GLN A 110 -4.40 3.97 -11.17
C GLN A 110 -4.70 5.09 -10.17
N LEU A 111 -4.33 4.92 -8.89
CA LEU A 111 -4.52 5.95 -7.86
C LEU A 111 -3.75 7.23 -8.22
N LEU A 112 -2.52 7.08 -8.68
CA LEU A 112 -1.70 8.21 -9.11
C LEU A 112 -2.28 8.89 -10.34
N ALA A 113 -2.72 8.14 -11.36
CA ALA A 113 -3.33 8.69 -12.57
C ALA A 113 -4.52 9.61 -12.25
N ILE A 114 -5.38 9.21 -11.30
CA ILE A 114 -6.51 10.04 -10.84
C ILE A 114 -6.04 11.39 -10.31
N LEU A 115 -4.97 11.41 -9.49
CA LEU A 115 -4.38 12.65 -8.99
C LEU A 115 -3.71 13.46 -10.10
N LYS A 116 -3.07 12.81 -11.08
CA LYS A 116 -2.39 13.51 -12.18
C LYS A 116 -3.38 14.23 -13.08
N GLU A 117 -4.51 13.61 -13.37
CA GLU A 117 -5.59 14.15 -14.21
C GLU A 117 -6.44 15.20 -13.50
N ALA A 118 -6.30 15.35 -12.18
CA ALA A 118 -7.10 16.26 -11.37
C ALA A 118 -6.88 17.75 -11.67
N GLY A 119 -5.77 18.10 -12.33
CA GLY A 119 -5.49 19.47 -12.77
C GLY A 119 -4.92 20.39 -11.68
N PHE A 120 -4.10 19.87 -10.76
CA PHE A 120 -3.41 20.67 -9.73
C PHE A 120 -2.64 21.88 -10.30
N ASN A 121 -2.13 21.78 -11.53
CA ASN A 121 -1.44 22.87 -12.23
C ASN A 121 -2.35 24.03 -12.67
N ARG A 122 -3.68 23.87 -12.64
CA ARG A 122 -4.62 24.93 -13.04
C ARG A 122 -4.87 25.97 -11.93
N LEU A 123 -4.43 25.66 -10.70
CA LEU A 123 -4.54 26.54 -9.54
C LEU A 123 -3.87 27.90 -9.73
N GLU A 124 -2.83 27.99 -10.56
CA GLU A 124 -2.16 29.26 -10.85
C GLU A 124 -3.06 30.27 -11.58
N SER A 125 -4.14 29.80 -12.21
CA SER A 125 -5.06 30.63 -12.99
C SER A 125 -6.41 30.91 -12.31
N GLU A 126 -6.72 30.20 -11.21
CA GLU A 126 -8.02 30.28 -10.52
C GLU A 126 -7.85 30.66 -9.04
N SER A 127 -8.76 31.48 -8.50
CA SER A 127 -8.70 31.91 -7.10
C SER A 127 -9.13 30.84 -6.09
N LYS A 128 -9.64 29.69 -6.57
CA LYS A 128 -10.18 28.58 -5.78
C LYS A 128 -9.65 27.26 -6.29
N LEU A 129 -9.68 26.24 -5.44
CA LEU A 129 -9.34 24.87 -5.80
C LEU A 129 -10.32 24.33 -6.85
N PRO A 130 -9.84 23.80 -7.99
CA PRO A 130 -10.71 23.17 -8.98
C PRO A 130 -11.49 22.01 -8.37
N ALA A 131 -12.78 21.93 -8.66
CA ALA A 131 -13.65 20.85 -8.16
C ALA A 131 -13.17 19.44 -8.57
N SER A 132 -12.39 19.35 -9.66
CA SER A 132 -11.72 18.12 -10.10
C SER A 132 -10.70 17.60 -9.09
N VAL A 133 -10.00 18.47 -8.37
CA VAL A 133 -9.04 18.08 -7.33
C VAL A 133 -9.74 17.43 -6.14
N GLU A 134 -10.80 18.05 -5.64
CA GLU A 134 -11.59 17.47 -4.55
C GLU A 134 -12.25 16.14 -4.97
N LYS A 135 -12.74 16.07 -6.20
CA LYS A 135 -13.31 14.84 -6.76
C LYS A 135 -12.26 13.72 -6.85
N ALA A 136 -11.06 14.05 -7.32
CA ALA A 136 -9.94 13.10 -7.40
C ALA A 136 -9.54 12.58 -6.01
N GLY A 137 -9.45 13.47 -5.01
CA GLY A 137 -9.18 13.07 -3.62
C GLY A 137 -10.22 12.09 -3.08
N ARG A 138 -11.51 12.39 -3.25
CA ARG A 138 -12.61 11.49 -2.87
C ARG A 138 -12.55 10.15 -3.61
N GLN A 139 -12.23 10.17 -4.90
CA GLN A 139 -12.14 8.96 -5.72
C GLN A 139 -10.98 8.05 -5.26
N VAL A 140 -9.82 8.62 -4.96
CA VAL A 140 -8.66 7.88 -4.43
C VAL A 140 -8.98 7.24 -3.08
N LEU A 141 -9.57 8.00 -2.15
CA LEU A 141 -9.99 7.47 -0.84
C LEU A 141 -11.02 6.35 -0.99
N HIS A 142 -11.98 6.50 -1.90
CA HIS A 142 -12.97 5.47 -2.20
C HIS A 142 -12.33 4.19 -2.75
N GLN A 143 -11.35 4.31 -3.66
CA GLN A 143 -10.62 3.15 -4.19
C GLN A 143 -9.83 2.42 -3.10
N LEU A 144 -9.11 3.14 -2.23
CA LEU A 144 -8.41 2.54 -1.10
C LEU A 144 -9.36 1.79 -0.16
N ARG A 145 -10.54 2.35 0.12
CA ARG A 145 -11.61 1.70 0.90
C ARG A 145 -12.17 0.45 0.23
N ASN A 146 -12.32 0.46 -1.08
CA ASN A 146 -12.75 -0.73 -1.82
C ASN A 146 -11.68 -1.83 -1.75
N LEU A 147 -10.39 -1.48 -1.86
CA LEU A 147 -9.30 -2.44 -1.68
C LEU A 147 -9.30 -3.02 -0.27
N GLN A 148 -9.50 -2.21 0.78
CA GLN A 148 -9.67 -2.69 2.15
C GLN A 148 -10.75 -3.78 2.24
N LYS A 149 -11.96 -3.52 1.73
CA LYS A 149 -13.08 -4.48 1.76
C LYS A 149 -12.76 -5.81 1.05
N ILE A 150 -11.95 -5.77 0.00
CA ILE A 150 -11.63 -6.95 -0.81
C ILE A 150 -10.43 -7.72 -0.23
N TRP A 151 -9.40 -7.02 0.23
CA TRP A 151 -8.13 -7.61 0.62
C TRP A 151 -8.10 -8.07 2.07
N GLN A 152 -8.68 -7.31 3.00
CA GLN A 152 -8.65 -7.66 4.42
C GLN A 152 -9.25 -9.04 4.74
N PRO A 153 -10.39 -9.47 4.16
CA PRO A 153 -10.94 -10.80 4.46
C PRO A 153 -10.17 -11.96 3.79
N VAL A 154 -9.29 -11.64 2.83
CA VAL A 154 -8.53 -12.65 2.09
C VAL A 154 -7.11 -12.74 2.65
N LEU A 155 -6.34 -11.66 2.59
CA LEU A 155 -4.92 -11.65 2.91
C LEU A 155 -4.64 -11.84 4.40
N PRO A 156 -3.49 -12.44 4.77
CA PRO A 156 -2.98 -12.35 6.13
C PRO A 156 -2.84 -10.88 6.56
N LEU A 157 -3.18 -10.58 7.81
CA LEU A 157 -3.24 -9.22 8.35
C LEU A 157 -2.00 -8.39 8.00
N GLU A 158 -0.80 -8.90 8.31
CA GLU A 158 0.47 -8.21 8.03
C GLU A 158 0.70 -7.89 6.54
N VAL A 159 0.26 -8.79 5.64
CA VAL A 159 0.38 -8.58 4.20
C VAL A 159 -0.57 -7.48 3.76
N TYR A 160 -1.80 -7.48 4.29
CA TYR A 160 -2.78 -6.43 4.05
C TYR A 160 -2.29 -5.06 4.55
N LEU A 161 -1.87 -4.95 5.81
CA LEU A 161 -1.43 -3.69 6.43
C LEU A 161 -0.26 -3.08 5.66
N ARG A 162 0.71 -3.91 5.27
CA ARG A 162 1.84 -3.45 4.44
C ARG A 162 1.39 -3.01 3.05
N ALA A 163 0.49 -3.75 2.41
CA ALA A 163 -0.03 -3.40 1.09
C ALA A 163 -0.77 -2.06 1.13
N ILE A 164 -1.77 -1.91 2.01
CA ILE A 164 -2.56 -0.69 2.07
C ILE A 164 -1.71 0.51 2.48
N GLY A 165 -0.80 0.35 3.45
CA GLY A 165 0.14 1.40 3.84
C GLY A 165 1.09 1.82 2.71
N THR A 166 1.54 0.89 1.88
CA THR A 166 2.38 1.20 0.70
C THR A 166 1.63 2.03 -0.34
N LEU A 167 0.36 1.69 -0.62
CA LEU A 167 -0.48 2.48 -1.53
C LEU A 167 -0.78 3.87 -0.95
N SER A 168 -1.10 3.94 0.35
CA SER A 168 -1.31 5.21 1.04
C SER A 168 -0.07 6.10 0.99
N ASN A 169 1.14 5.56 1.24
CA ASN A 169 2.38 6.34 1.08
C ASN A 169 2.53 6.89 -0.35
N SER A 170 2.29 6.06 -1.37
CA SER A 170 2.40 6.51 -2.77
C SER A 170 1.44 7.68 -3.07
N VAL A 171 0.21 7.60 -2.55
CA VAL A 171 -0.79 8.67 -2.67
C VAL A 171 -0.36 9.93 -1.94
N LEU A 172 0.10 9.81 -0.69
CA LEU A 172 0.55 10.95 0.11
C LEU A 172 1.80 11.60 -0.49
N GLU A 173 2.72 10.82 -1.05
CA GLU A 173 3.92 11.31 -1.75
C GLU A 173 3.55 12.17 -2.95
N GLU A 174 2.62 11.70 -3.80
CA GLU A 174 2.15 12.48 -4.95
C GLU A 174 1.43 13.76 -4.50
N LEU A 175 0.58 13.70 -3.47
CA LEU A 175 -0.10 14.89 -2.95
C LEU A 175 0.90 15.91 -2.37
N LEU A 176 1.87 15.45 -1.57
CA LEU A 176 2.96 16.27 -1.03
C LEU A 176 3.70 16.96 -2.18
N LEU A 177 4.13 16.19 -3.18
CA LEU A 177 4.84 16.72 -4.33
C LEU A 177 4.01 17.81 -5.02
N ARG A 178 2.76 17.50 -5.40
CA ARG A 178 1.90 18.44 -6.14
C ARG A 178 1.67 19.75 -5.40
N ILE A 179 1.42 19.69 -4.10
CA ILE A 179 1.12 20.88 -3.29
C ILE A 179 2.40 21.69 -3.04
N THR A 180 3.50 21.02 -2.71
CA THR A 180 4.75 21.71 -2.34
C THR A 180 5.49 22.34 -3.51
N THR A 181 5.24 21.88 -4.73
CA THR A 181 5.83 22.45 -5.95
C THR A 181 5.06 23.63 -6.54
N MET A 182 3.90 24.00 -5.99
CA MET A 182 3.13 25.15 -6.49
C MET A 182 3.87 26.47 -6.25
N GLU A 183 3.87 27.36 -7.24
CA GLU A 183 4.52 28.66 -7.13
C GLU A 183 3.69 29.68 -6.35
N ASP A 184 2.36 29.68 -6.56
CA ASP A 184 1.41 30.56 -5.89
C ASP A 184 0.14 29.79 -5.52
N ILE A 185 -0.33 29.97 -4.29
CA ILE A 185 -1.52 29.30 -3.73
C ILE A 185 -2.42 30.39 -3.12
N PRO A 186 -3.52 30.75 -3.80
CA PRO A 186 -4.48 31.70 -3.27
C PRO A 186 -5.01 31.27 -1.90
N ALA A 187 -5.25 32.21 -0.99
CA ALA A 187 -5.69 31.92 0.38
C ALA A 187 -6.95 31.03 0.46
N ALA A 188 -7.91 31.21 -0.45
CA ALA A 188 -9.10 30.36 -0.51
C ALA A 188 -8.76 28.92 -0.95
N ALA A 189 -7.86 28.76 -1.92
CA ALA A 189 -7.38 27.45 -2.36
C ALA A 189 -6.55 26.76 -1.27
N ALA A 190 -5.72 27.49 -0.51
CA ALA A 190 -4.96 26.94 0.61
C ALA A 190 -5.86 26.30 1.68
N LEU A 191 -6.95 26.98 2.06
CA LEU A 191 -7.94 26.45 2.99
C LEU A 191 -8.65 25.20 2.44
N GLN A 192 -9.00 25.19 1.15
CA GLN A 192 -9.59 24.01 0.51
C GLN A 192 -8.60 22.84 0.45
N LEU A 193 -7.32 23.08 0.17
CA LEU A 193 -6.28 22.06 0.21
C LEU A 193 -6.06 21.52 1.63
N ALA A 194 -6.14 22.38 2.65
CA ALA A 194 -6.08 21.96 4.05
C ALA A 194 -7.27 21.05 4.42
N ASP A 195 -8.49 21.38 3.97
CA ASP A 195 -9.67 20.52 4.13
C ASP A 195 -9.50 19.18 3.39
N GLN A 196 -8.98 19.20 2.16
CA GLN A 196 -8.66 17.96 1.45
C GLN A 196 -7.65 17.10 2.22
N CYS A 197 -6.57 17.70 2.73
CA CYS A 197 -5.61 16.97 3.56
C CYS A 197 -6.27 16.42 4.83
N GLN A 198 -7.18 17.17 5.47
CA GLN A 198 -7.95 16.72 6.62
C GLN A 198 -8.83 15.50 6.27
N ASN A 199 -9.44 15.48 5.09
CA ASN A 199 -10.24 14.33 4.64
C ASN A 199 -9.38 13.07 4.50
N PHE A 200 -8.15 13.20 4.00
CA PHE A 200 -7.18 12.10 3.98
C PHE A 200 -6.79 11.66 5.40
N THR A 201 -6.48 12.59 6.29
CA THR A 201 -6.04 12.25 7.66
C THR A 201 -7.17 11.67 8.52
N ASN A 202 -8.43 11.99 8.22
CA ASN A 202 -9.58 11.34 8.85
C ASN A 202 -9.85 9.94 8.28
N THR A 203 -9.58 9.72 6.99
CA THR A 203 -10.00 8.49 6.30
C THR A 203 -8.94 7.40 6.32
N LEU A 204 -7.66 7.73 6.17
CA LEU A 204 -6.58 6.74 6.09
C LEU A 204 -6.45 5.87 7.34
N PRO A 205 -6.59 6.37 8.59
CA PRO A 205 -6.56 5.52 9.77
C PRO A 205 -7.61 4.44 9.75
N LEU A 206 -8.78 4.73 9.18
CA LEU A 206 -9.89 3.79 9.06
C LEU A 206 -9.58 2.58 8.16
N LEU A 207 -8.53 2.65 7.33
CA LEU A 207 -8.04 1.52 6.55
C LEU A 207 -7.34 0.46 7.41
N PHE A 208 -6.92 0.82 8.62
CA PHE A 208 -6.21 -0.06 9.55
C PHE A 208 -7.14 -0.70 10.60
N GLY A 209 -8.42 -0.31 10.60
CA GLY A 209 -9.46 -0.98 11.39
C GLY A 209 -10.07 -2.19 10.66
N SER A 210 -10.93 -2.92 11.37
CA SER A 210 -11.75 -4.00 10.79
C SER A 210 -12.78 -3.44 9.81
N VAL A 211 -12.96 -4.10 8.65
CA VAL A 211 -14.02 -3.78 7.68
C VAL A 211 -15.42 -3.92 8.26
N ASN A 212 -15.59 -4.76 9.29
CA ASN A 212 -16.89 -5.06 9.87
C ASN A 212 -17.30 -4.07 10.97
N ASP A 213 -16.39 -3.20 11.39
CA ASP A 213 -16.64 -2.26 12.48
C ASP A 213 -17.00 -0.90 11.86
N GLU A 214 -18.28 -0.55 11.89
CA GLU A 214 -18.77 0.74 11.38
C GLU A 214 -18.22 1.92 12.20
N GLU A 215 -17.97 1.69 13.50
CA GLU A 215 -17.26 2.60 14.39
C GLU A 215 -16.11 1.85 15.07
N PRO A 216 -14.85 2.26 14.86
CA PRO A 216 -13.72 1.61 15.52
C PRO A 216 -13.71 1.92 17.01
N GLU A 217 -13.70 0.88 17.84
CA GLU A 217 -13.67 0.98 19.30
C GLU A 217 -12.36 1.60 19.82
N ASP A 218 -11.23 1.36 19.14
CA ASP A 218 -9.91 1.87 19.55
C ASP A 218 -9.21 2.67 18.44
N LYS A 219 -9.47 3.98 18.41
CA LYS A 219 -8.76 4.92 17.51
C LYS A 219 -7.26 4.98 17.76
N THR A 220 -6.79 4.62 18.96
CA THR A 220 -5.37 4.73 19.34
C THR A 220 -4.55 3.65 18.64
N GLU A 221 -5.05 2.42 18.62
CA GLU A 221 -4.40 1.30 17.93
C GLU A 221 -4.28 1.56 16.43
N MET A 222 -5.34 2.08 15.80
CA MET A 222 -5.33 2.42 14.37
C MET A 222 -4.30 3.48 14.04
N VAL A 223 -4.14 4.50 14.88
CA VAL A 223 -3.12 5.53 14.69
C VAL A 223 -1.71 4.93 14.85
N ALA A 224 -1.51 4.00 15.79
CA ALA A 224 -0.22 3.30 15.92
C ALA A 224 0.12 2.52 14.63
N LEU A 225 -0.86 1.80 14.05
CA LEU A 225 -0.68 1.09 12.78
C LEU A 225 -0.40 2.05 11.61
N VAL A 226 -1.07 3.20 11.56
CA VAL A 226 -0.77 4.25 10.57
C VAL A 226 0.68 4.71 10.68
N LEU A 227 1.15 5.01 11.89
CA LEU A 227 2.53 5.45 12.11
C LEU A 227 3.56 4.37 11.76
N GLN A 228 3.20 3.09 11.89
CA GLN A 228 4.05 1.95 11.53
C GLN A 228 4.12 1.72 10.02
N HIS A 229 3.02 1.91 9.29
CA HIS A 229 2.91 1.53 7.87
C HIS A 229 2.93 2.72 6.89
N ILE A 230 2.66 3.94 7.36
CA ILE A 230 2.65 5.17 6.57
C ILE A 230 3.77 6.11 7.05
N HIS A 231 4.96 5.95 6.48
CA HIS A 231 6.13 6.73 6.86
C HIS A 231 6.02 8.23 6.53
N LEU A 232 5.16 8.60 5.57
CA LEU A 232 4.90 10.00 5.22
C LEU A 232 3.82 10.67 6.09
N TRP A 233 3.23 9.95 7.04
CA TRP A 233 2.09 10.43 7.82
C TRP A 233 2.34 11.75 8.53
N ALA A 234 3.40 11.81 9.34
CA ALA A 234 3.72 13.00 10.12
C ALA A 234 4.06 14.21 9.23
N ARG A 235 4.78 13.97 8.12
CA ARG A 235 5.06 15.00 7.11
C ARG A 235 3.77 15.53 6.46
N PHE A 236 2.81 14.66 6.18
CA PHE A 236 1.53 15.05 5.59
C PHE A 236 0.64 15.83 6.57
N GLU A 237 0.63 15.47 7.86
CA GLU A 237 -0.03 16.24 8.91
C GLU A 237 0.60 17.64 9.07
N GLU A 238 1.92 17.76 9.00
CA GLU A 238 2.58 19.07 9.00
C GLU A 238 2.23 19.89 7.75
N LEU A 239 2.11 19.28 6.56
CA LEU A 239 1.64 19.98 5.37
C LEU A 239 0.22 20.55 5.59
N ARG A 240 -0.70 19.74 6.11
CA ARG A 240 -2.07 20.17 6.43
C ARG A 240 -2.06 21.40 7.37
N HIS A 241 -1.23 21.35 8.41
CA HIS A 241 -1.06 22.48 9.32
C HIS A 241 -0.49 23.72 8.61
N LEU A 242 0.52 23.55 7.75
CA LEU A 242 1.16 24.64 7.02
C LEU A 242 0.15 25.38 6.13
N LEU A 243 -0.68 24.64 5.39
CA LEU A 243 -1.70 25.20 4.49
C LEU A 243 -2.78 26.03 5.21
N GLY A 244 -3.11 25.69 6.45
CA GLY A 244 -4.14 26.37 7.25
C GLY A 244 -3.61 27.39 8.26
N ALA A 245 -2.29 27.53 8.40
CA ALA A 245 -1.64 28.32 9.44
C ALA A 245 -1.32 29.75 8.99
N GLY A 246 -1.29 30.69 9.93
CA GLY A 246 -0.69 32.01 9.70
C GLY A 246 0.84 31.99 9.81
N LEU A 247 1.51 33.03 9.30
CA LEU A 247 2.98 33.15 9.36
C LEU A 247 3.57 32.98 10.77
N ARG A 248 2.88 33.49 11.80
CA ARG A 248 3.32 33.37 13.21
C ARG A 248 3.27 31.92 13.69
N ASP A 249 2.23 31.18 13.30
CA ASP A 249 2.05 29.78 13.68
C ASP A 249 3.09 28.90 12.97
N ILE A 250 3.37 29.19 11.70
CA ILE A 250 4.43 28.52 10.93
C ILE A 250 5.80 28.74 11.59
N GLU A 251 6.11 29.99 11.99
CA GLU A 251 7.34 30.29 12.73
C GLU A 251 7.41 29.56 14.08
N GLY A 252 6.29 29.50 14.81
CA GLY A 252 6.19 28.75 16.06
C GLY A 252 6.44 27.26 15.88
N ARG A 253 5.86 26.63 14.85
CA ARG A 253 6.08 25.21 14.52
C ARG A 253 7.48 24.95 13.94
N TRP A 254 8.11 25.94 13.32
CA TRP A 254 9.52 25.85 12.91
C TRP A 254 10.46 25.87 14.12
N SER A 255 10.18 26.72 15.11
CA SER A 255 10.93 26.84 16.37
C SER A 255 12.45 26.87 16.17
N SER A 256 12.92 27.77 15.31
CA SER A 256 14.35 27.91 14.96
C SER A 256 15.02 26.60 14.53
N GLY A 257 14.32 25.77 13.75
CA GLY A 257 14.83 24.50 13.22
C GLY A 257 14.72 23.31 14.20
N LYS A 258 14.03 23.48 15.33
CA LYS A 258 13.86 22.44 16.37
C LYS A 258 12.42 21.99 16.57
N GLY A 259 11.48 22.60 15.85
CA GLY A 259 10.05 22.30 15.99
C GLY A 259 9.60 21.15 15.10
N PRO A 260 8.32 20.72 15.23
CA PRO A 260 7.76 19.60 14.48
C PRO A 260 7.83 19.79 12.96
N LEU A 261 7.71 21.04 12.48
CA LEU A 261 7.83 21.33 11.05
C LEU A 261 9.25 21.05 10.52
N ALA A 262 10.27 21.42 11.29
CA ALA A 262 11.68 21.23 10.93
C ALA A 262 12.12 19.76 10.96
N ALA A 263 11.39 18.90 11.67
CA ALA A 263 11.63 17.46 11.68
C ALA A 263 11.23 16.78 10.36
N HIS A 264 10.35 17.42 9.56
CA HIS A 264 9.75 16.80 8.37
C HIS A 264 9.93 17.58 7.07
N PHE A 265 10.33 18.85 7.15
CA PHE A 265 10.59 19.70 5.98
C PHE A 265 11.94 20.40 6.10
N ALA A 266 12.66 20.46 4.98
CA ALA A 266 13.86 21.28 4.88
C ALA A 266 13.51 22.77 4.91
N ALA A 267 14.45 23.60 5.37
CA ALA A 267 14.27 25.05 5.44
C ALA A 267 13.86 25.66 4.09
N ASP A 268 14.41 25.16 2.99
CA ASP A 268 14.10 25.66 1.65
C ASP A 268 12.69 25.29 1.19
N GLU A 269 12.20 24.09 1.53
CA GLU A 269 10.81 23.67 1.27
C GLU A 269 9.83 24.56 2.05
N VAL A 270 10.11 24.84 3.34
CA VAL A 270 9.27 25.74 4.15
C VAL A 270 9.28 27.16 3.58
N LYS A 271 10.45 27.67 3.15
CA LYS A 271 10.53 28.98 2.49
C LYS A 271 9.74 29.01 1.19
N GLN A 272 9.79 27.96 0.37
CA GLN A 272 8.99 27.87 -0.85
C GLN A 272 7.50 27.89 -0.53
N MET A 273 7.05 27.12 0.45
CA MET A 273 5.65 27.11 0.88
C MET A 273 5.19 28.48 1.41
N ILE A 274 6.01 29.15 2.23
CA ILE A 274 5.72 30.53 2.67
C ILE A 274 5.65 31.49 1.48
N ARG A 275 6.48 31.26 0.45
CA ARG A 275 6.44 32.09 -0.74
C ARG A 275 5.14 31.90 -1.52
N ALA A 276 4.68 30.67 -1.63
CA ALA A 276 3.46 30.30 -2.34
C ALA A 276 2.18 30.71 -1.59
N LEU A 277 2.17 30.69 -0.25
CA LEU A 277 0.95 30.95 0.53
C LEU A 277 0.72 32.43 0.89
N PHE A 278 1.78 33.24 0.92
CA PHE A 278 1.71 34.60 1.44
C PHE A 278 2.26 35.63 0.45
N GLN A 279 1.53 36.74 0.32
CA GLN A 279 1.96 37.90 -0.45
C GLN A 279 3.27 38.49 0.08
N ASN A 280 4.00 39.17 -0.81
CA ASN A 280 5.25 39.82 -0.44
C ASN A 280 5.02 40.99 0.50
N THR A 281 5.41 40.81 1.77
CA THR A 281 5.26 41.80 2.85
C THR A 281 6.51 41.80 3.73
N ASP A 282 6.75 42.87 4.47
CA ASP A 282 7.89 42.95 5.41
C ASP A 282 7.83 41.84 6.46
N HIS A 283 6.63 41.48 6.92
CA HIS A 283 6.42 40.37 7.85
C HIS A 283 6.83 39.02 7.25
N ARG A 284 6.51 38.76 5.97
CA ARG A 284 6.97 37.57 5.25
C ARG A 284 8.49 37.56 5.09
N ALA A 285 9.10 38.67 4.69
CA ALA A 285 10.55 38.79 4.56
C ALA A 285 11.28 38.52 5.89
N ALA A 286 10.78 39.11 6.99
CA ALA A 286 11.30 38.85 8.32
C ALA A 286 11.19 37.36 8.69
N THR A 287 10.03 36.73 8.44
CA THR A 287 9.82 35.30 8.73
C THR A 287 10.76 34.40 7.92
N LEU A 288 10.93 34.67 6.62
CA LEU A 288 11.82 33.93 5.75
C LEU A 288 13.29 33.99 6.21
N SER A 289 13.73 35.11 6.79
CA SER A 289 15.10 35.25 7.30
C SER A 289 15.38 34.46 8.59
N ARG A 290 14.33 34.12 9.34
CA ARG A 290 14.39 33.33 10.58
C ARG A 290 14.38 31.81 10.33
N ILE A 291 13.97 31.38 9.13
CA ILE A 291 14.00 29.98 8.71
C ILE A 291 15.36 29.71 8.06
N LYS A 292 16.20 28.89 8.69
CA LYS A 292 17.57 28.58 8.25
C LYS A 292 17.81 27.09 8.16
#